data_AF-A0A847GF65-F1
#
_entry.id   AF-A0A847GF65-F1
#
_cell.length_a   1.000
_cell.length_b   1.000
_cell.length_c   1.000
_cell.angle_alpha   90.00
_cell.angle_beta   90.00
_cell.angle_gamma   90.00
#
_symmetry.space_group_name_H-M   'P 1'
#
loop_
_entity.id
_entity.type
_entity.pdbx_description
1 polymer ?
#
loop_
_entity_poly.entity_id
_entity_poly.type
_entity_poly.pdbx_seq_one_letter_code
_entity_poly.pdbx_strand_id
1 'polypeptide(L)' 'MPKLTDIKKIMVIGSGPIIIGQAAEFDYSGTQACRALKEEGFEVVLINS' A
#
# COMPACT_ATOMS: atom_id res chain seq x y z
N MET A 1 3.38 8.84 -17.40
CA MET A 1 3.12 7.54 -18.07
C MET A 1 1.69 7.13 -17.77
N PRO A 2 0.99 6.48 -18.71
CA PRO A 2 -0.36 5.97 -18.45
C PRO A 2 -0.34 4.80 -17.45
N LYS A 3 -1.50 4.54 -16.85
CA LYS A 3 -1.74 3.41 -15.95
C LYS A 3 -1.40 2.07 -16.64
N LEU A 4 -0.77 1.15 -15.92
CA LEU A 4 -0.51 -0.22 -16.39
C LEU A 4 -1.84 -1.00 -16.42
N THR A 5 -2.26 -1.45 -17.60
CA THR A 5 -3.56 -2.12 -17.82
C THR A 5 -3.57 -3.60 -17.51
N ASP A 6 -2.40 -4.24 -17.48
CA ASP A 6 -2.29 -5.69 -17.36
C ASP A 6 -2.24 -6.14 -15.89
N ILE A 7 -2.02 -5.20 -14.97
CA ILE A 7 -2.04 -5.43 -13.52
C ILE A 7 -3.47 -5.22 -13.03
N LYS A 8 -4.03 -6.22 -12.36
CA LYS A 8 -5.37 -6.16 -11.76
C LYS A 8 -5.36 -6.17 -10.23
N LYS A 9 -4.33 -6.80 -9.65
CA LYS A 9 -4.20 -7.03 -8.21
C LYS A 9 -2.81 -6.67 -7.74
N ILE A 10 -2.73 -5.93 -6.63
CA ILE A 10 -1.50 -5.41 -6.06
C ILE A 10 -1.42 -5.82 -4.59
N MET A 11 -0.25 -6.35 -4.19
CA MET A 11 0.05 -6.63 -2.79
C MET A 11 0.85 -5.47 -2.20
N VAL A 12 0.35 -4.87 -1.12
CA VAL A 12 1.03 -3.84 -0.34
C VAL A 12 1.62 -4.51 0.90
N ILE A 13 2.93 -4.38 1.09
CA ILE A 13 3.64 -4.93 2.25
C ILE A 13 3.80 -3.81 3.28
N GLY A 14 3.19 -3.99 4.45
CA GLY A 14 3.34 -3.10 5.60
C GLY A 14 4.72 -3.22 6.25
N SER A 15 5.06 -2.25 7.09
CA SER A 15 6.36 -2.16 7.76
C SER A 15 6.53 -3.14 8.92
N GLY A 16 5.46 -3.80 9.37
CA GLY A 16 5.45 -4.54 10.63
C GLY A 16 5.34 -3.63 11.85
N PRO A 17 5.76 -4.09 13.04
CA PRO A 17 5.61 -3.34 14.29
C PRO A 17 6.43 -2.05 14.32
N ILE A 18 5.98 -1.08 15.11
CA ILE A 18 6.69 0.18 15.33
C ILE A 18 8.00 -0.07 16.09
N ILE A 19 9.10 0.45 15.54
CA ILE A 19 10.43 0.45 16.16
C ILE A 19 11.09 1.84 16.02
N ILE A 20 12.15 2.10 16.79
CA ILE A 20 12.92 3.34 16.65
C ILE A 20 13.47 3.42 15.22
N GLY A 21 13.14 4.51 14.52
CA GLY A 21 13.52 4.71 13.11
C GLY A 21 12.56 4.10 12.09
N GLN A 22 11.49 3.43 12.53
CA GLN A 22 10.42 2.94 11.66
C GLN A 22 9.09 2.95 12.43
N ALA A 23 8.36 4.05 12.36
CA ALA A 23 7.17 4.28 13.18
C ALA A 23 5.90 4.50 12.32
N ALA A 24 5.02 5.39 12.77
CA ALA A 24 3.68 5.59 12.20
C ALA A 24 3.68 6.18 10.78
N GLU A 25 4.82 6.69 10.30
CA GLU A 25 4.97 7.19 8.94
C GLU A 25 4.62 6.13 7.87
N PHE A 26 4.83 4.84 8.17
CA PHE A 26 4.52 3.75 7.26
C PHE A 26 3.05 3.34 7.28
N ASP A 27 2.35 3.54 8.40
CA ASP A 27 0.90 3.35 8.46
C ASP A 27 0.17 4.46 7.68
N TYR A 28 0.62 5.70 7.85
CA TYR A 28 0.13 6.85 7.07
C TYR A 28 0.38 6.63 5.57
N SER A 29 1.60 6.27 5.19
CA SER A 29 1.97 6.05 3.78
C SER A 29 1.26 4.82 3.19
N GLY A 30 1.18 3.72 3.93
CA GLY A 30 0.50 2.49 3.50
C GLY A 30 -1.00 2.69 3.29
N THR A 31 -1.64 3.48 4.15
CA THR A 31 -3.04 3.87 3.99
C THR A 31 -3.25 4.71 2.73
N GLN A 32 -2.38 5.70 2.47
CA GLN A 32 -2.46 6.50 1.25
C GLN A 32 -2.26 5.64 0.00
N ALA A 33 -1.28 4.73 0.00
CA ALA A 33 -1.03 3.82 -1.11
C ALA A 33 -2.26 2.95 -1.38
N CYS A 34 -2.86 2.35 -0.34
CA CYS A 34 -4.06 1.54 -0.50
C CYS A 34 -5.24 2.34 -1.05
N ARG A 35 -5.41 3.59 -0.62
CA ARG A 35 -6.48 4.48 -1.13
C ARG A 35 -6.26 4.83 -2.60
N ALA A 36 -5.08 5.30 -2.96
CA ALA A 36 -4.75 5.67 -4.34
C ALA A 36 -4.93 4.50 -5.31
N LEU A 37 -4.44 3.30 -4.93
CA LEU A 37 -4.59 2.11 -5.77
C LEU A 37 -6.05 1.67 -5.91
N LYS A 38 -6.87 1.80 -4.86
CA LYS A 38 -8.31 1.52 -4.94
C LYS A 38 -9.07 2.53 -5.80
N GLU A 39 -8.73 3.82 -5.71
CA GLU A 39 -9.32 4.89 -6.53
C GLU A 39 -9.01 4.69 -8.02
N GLU A 40 -7.82 4.15 -8.32
CA GLU A 40 -7.44 3.73 -9.66
C GLU A 40 -8.09 2.40 -10.09
N GLY A 41 -8.87 1.73 -9.24
CA GLY A 41 -9.61 0.52 -9.58
C GLY A 41 -8.79 -0.78 -9.55
N PHE A 42 -7.67 -0.82 -8.82
CA PHE A 42 -6.94 -2.06 -8.56
C PHE A 42 -7.54 -2.82 -7.37
N GLU A 43 -7.47 -4.15 -7.41
CA GLU A 43 -7.68 -4.97 -6.22
C GLU A 43 -6.44 -4.87 -5.33
N VAL A 44 -6.60 -4.45 -4.08
CA VAL A 44 -5.48 -4.25 -3.15
C VAL A 44 -5.54 -5.27 -2.03
N VAL A 45 -4.45 -6.01 -1.84
CA VAL A 45 -4.23 -6.89 -0.68
C VAL A 45 -3.10 -6.30 0.15
N LEU A 46 -3.39 -5.92 1.39
CA LEU A 46 -2.36 -5.45 2.32
C LEU A 46 -2.03 -6.58 3.30
N ILE A 47 -0.73 -6.82 3.50
CA ILE A 47 -0.22 -7.68 4.58
C ILE A 47 0.59 -6.84 5.55
N ASN A 48 0.27 -6.96 6.83
CA ASN A 48 1.04 -6.39 7.92
C ASN A 48 0.93 -7.34 9.12
N SER A 49 2.00 -7.48 9.89
CA SER A 49 2.13 -8.45 11.00
C SER A 49 1.52 -7.96 12.30
#